data_AF-A0A4Y2SJN2-F1
#
_entry.id   AF-A0A4Y2SJN2-F1
#
_cell.length_a   1.000
_cell.length_b   1.000
_cell.length_c   1.000
_cell.angle_alpha   90.00
_cell.angle_beta   90.00
_cell.angle_gamma   90.00
#
_symmetry.space_group_name_H-M   'P 1'
#
loop_
_entity.id
_entity.type
_entity.pdbx_description
1 polymer ?
#
loop_
_entity_poly.entity_id
_entity_poly.type
_entity_poly.pdbx_seq_one_letter_code
_entity_poly.pdbx_strand_id
1 'polypeptide(L)'
;MIGKGAKSLQKFSSYMALPAHVSQKSYDKINDKILRATTVVANSCMKKAAEEEGLLTGSSDIMVSGDGTWKTRGHSSLVGVCTVIGAESGKVIDIDVISSYCKSCEVSKNCIQTNQNPVISNGSRMMLSHAKKSFWISR
;
A
#
# COMPACT_ATOMS: atom_id res chain seq x y z
N MET A 1 19.31 4.34 -11.86
CA MET A 1 18.08 3.55 -11.60
C MET A 1 17.27 4.24 -10.50
N ILE A 2 16.05 4.65 -10.78
CA ILE A 2 15.15 5.27 -9.79
C ILE A 2 14.24 4.16 -9.21
N GLY A 3 13.96 4.20 -7.90
CA GLY A 3 12.97 3.32 -7.26
C GLY A 3 13.44 1.91 -6.85
N LYS A 4 14.76 1.62 -6.85
CA LYS A 4 15.30 0.28 -6.51
C LYS A 4 15.87 0.15 -5.09
N GLY A 5 15.69 1.18 -4.26
CA GLY A 5 16.06 1.17 -2.83
C GLY A 5 17.55 1.36 -2.54
N ALA A 6 17.91 1.36 -1.25
CA ALA A 6 19.27 1.65 -0.76
C ALA A 6 20.36 0.80 -1.42
N LYS A 7 20.14 -0.52 -1.59
CA LYS A 7 21.11 -1.43 -2.20
C LYS A 7 21.44 -1.06 -3.65
N SER A 8 20.46 -0.58 -4.40
CA SER A 8 20.68 -0.15 -5.78
C SER A 8 21.48 1.15 -5.86
N LEU A 9 21.22 2.08 -4.92
CA LEU A 9 21.97 3.33 -4.79
C LEU A 9 23.42 3.05 -4.42
N GLN A 10 23.65 2.10 -3.50
CA GLN A 10 24.99 1.66 -3.13
C GLN A 10 25.75 1.11 -4.35
N LYS A 11 25.15 0.18 -5.11
CA LYS A 11 25.75 -0.37 -6.33
C LYS A 11 26.08 0.71 -7.36
N PHE A 12 25.15 1.65 -7.57
CA PHE A 12 25.35 2.78 -8.48
C PHE A 12 26.51 3.67 -8.01
N SER A 13 26.58 4.00 -6.72
CA SER A 13 27.67 4.78 -6.12
C SER A 13 29.03 4.10 -6.34
N SER A 14 29.08 2.77 -6.18
CA SER A 14 30.28 1.98 -6.47
C SER A 14 30.70 2.04 -7.93
N TYR A 15 29.77 1.95 -8.88
CA TYR A 15 30.08 2.08 -10.31
C TYR A 15 30.57 3.47 -10.69
N MET A 16 30.12 4.51 -9.99
CA MET A 16 30.49 5.90 -10.27
C MET A 16 31.71 6.37 -9.47
N ALA A 17 32.38 5.48 -8.73
CA ALA A 17 33.49 5.82 -7.82
C ALA A 17 33.17 6.97 -6.85
N LEU A 18 31.90 7.08 -6.42
CA LEU A 18 31.44 8.08 -5.47
C LEU A 18 31.79 7.68 -4.03
N PRO A 19 32.02 8.65 -3.12
CA PRO A 19 32.33 8.39 -1.71
C PRO A 19 31.22 7.63 -0.97
N ALA A 20 31.58 7.05 0.18
CA ALA A 20 30.83 6.00 0.86
C ALA A 20 29.34 6.28 1.08
N HIS A 21 28.54 5.21 0.88
CA HIS A 21 27.09 5.21 0.89
C HIS A 21 26.44 5.69 2.21
N VAL A 22 25.26 6.30 2.07
CA VAL A 22 24.35 6.57 3.20
C VAL A 22 24.05 5.27 3.95
N SER A 23 24.25 5.27 5.27
CA SER A 23 23.91 4.12 6.10
C SER A 23 22.44 3.74 5.93
N GLN A 24 22.09 2.45 6.09
CA GLN A 24 20.70 2.00 5.99
C GLN A 24 19.79 2.78 6.96
N LYS A 25 20.26 3.03 8.20
CA LYS A 25 19.52 3.82 9.19
C LYS A 25 19.25 5.26 8.71
N SER A 26 20.24 5.90 8.09
CA SER A 26 20.08 7.26 7.56
C SER A 26 19.11 7.27 6.38
N TYR A 27 19.21 6.30 5.47
CA TYR A 27 18.29 6.14 4.35
C TYR A 27 16.85 5.94 4.81
N ASP A 28 16.62 5.07 5.79
CA ASP A 28 15.29 4.80 6.34
C ASP A 28 14.70 6.04 7.00
N LYS A 29 15.51 6.80 7.76
CA LYS A 29 15.08 8.09 8.35
C LYS A 29 14.68 9.11 7.29
N ILE A 30 15.40 9.18 6.17
CA ILE A 30 15.07 10.10 5.08
C ILE A 30 13.76 9.68 4.43
N ASN A 31 13.59 8.40 4.12
CA ASN A 31 12.36 7.87 3.54
C ASN A 31 11.16 8.07 4.46
N ASP A 32 11.33 7.92 5.76
CA ASP A 32 10.26 8.10 6.74
C ASP A 32 9.81 9.58 6.81
N LYS A 33 10.75 10.53 6.69
CA LYS A 33 10.42 11.96 6.55
C LYS A 33 9.66 12.25 5.25
N ILE A 34 10.14 11.69 4.13
CA ILE A 34 9.49 11.84 2.82
C ILE A 34 8.07 11.25 2.87
N LEU A 35 7.93 10.04 3.42
CA LEU A 35 6.64 9.36 3.57
C LEU A 35 5.67 10.24 4.36
N ARG A 36 6.08 10.75 5.53
CA ARG A 36 5.23 11.62 6.34
C ARG A 36 4.80 12.89 5.60
N ALA A 37 5.73 13.58 4.96
CA ALA A 37 5.43 14.80 4.21
C ALA A 37 4.45 14.51 3.05
N THR A 38 4.72 13.46 2.27
CA THR A 38 3.88 13.05 1.14
C THR A 38 2.51 12.60 1.60
N THR A 39 2.38 11.85 2.70
CA THR A 39 1.09 11.43 3.26
C THR A 39 0.22 12.62 3.66
N VAL A 40 0.81 13.65 4.30
CA VAL A 40 0.06 14.86 4.66
C VAL A 40 -0.49 15.56 3.42
N VAL A 41 0.37 15.75 2.40
CA VAL A 41 -0.03 16.39 1.14
C VAL A 41 -1.08 15.54 0.42
N ALA A 42 -0.86 14.24 0.30
CA ALA A 42 -1.79 13.32 -0.35
C ALA A 42 -3.17 13.34 0.31
N ASN A 43 -3.23 13.26 1.63
CA ASN A 43 -4.51 13.33 2.36
C ASN A 43 -5.22 14.67 2.15
N SER A 44 -4.48 15.78 2.15
CA SER A 44 -5.07 17.09 1.86
C SER A 44 -5.58 17.19 0.42
N CYS A 45 -4.88 16.62 -0.55
CA CYS A 45 -5.28 16.62 -1.95
C CYS A 45 -6.51 15.73 -2.18
N MET A 46 -6.51 14.51 -1.64
CA MET A 46 -7.63 13.56 -1.74
C MET A 46 -8.90 14.11 -1.09
N LYS A 47 -8.79 14.77 0.07
CA LYS A 47 -9.92 15.44 0.70
C LYS A 47 -10.52 16.54 -0.18
N LYS A 48 -9.67 17.39 -0.77
CA LYS A 48 -10.14 18.44 -1.69
C LYS A 48 -10.76 17.84 -2.95
N ALA A 49 -10.19 16.76 -3.50
CA ALA A 49 -10.76 16.06 -4.64
C ALA A 49 -12.16 15.49 -4.33
N ALA A 50 -12.35 14.92 -3.13
CA ALA A 50 -13.65 14.41 -2.70
C ALA A 50 -14.71 15.54 -2.57
N GLU A 51 -14.32 16.68 -1.99
CA GLU A 51 -15.19 17.86 -1.86
C GLU A 51 -15.57 18.44 -3.23
N GLU A 52 -14.61 18.54 -4.15
CA GLU A 52 -14.84 18.98 -5.52
C GLU A 52 -15.75 18.03 -6.30
N GLU A 53 -15.57 16.71 -6.16
CA GLU A 53 -16.45 15.71 -6.79
C GLU A 53 -17.90 15.87 -6.32
N GLY A 54 -18.10 16.03 -5.01
CA GLY A 54 -19.43 16.24 -4.45
C GLY A 54 -20.10 17.52 -4.99
N LEU A 55 -19.32 18.59 -5.16
CA LEU A 55 -19.82 19.84 -5.74
C LEU A 55 -20.17 19.70 -7.24
N LEU A 56 -19.35 18.99 -8.01
CA LEU A 56 -19.58 18.76 -9.45
C LEU A 56 -20.79 17.86 -9.70
N THR A 57 -20.97 16.84 -8.86
CA THR A 57 -22.09 15.90 -8.98
C THR A 57 -23.43 16.58 -8.65
N GLY A 58 -23.43 17.54 -7.72
CA GLY A 58 -24.65 18.23 -7.28
C GLY A 58 -25.65 17.32 -6.56
N SER A 59 -25.23 16.13 -6.14
CA SER A 59 -26.05 15.14 -5.44
C SER A 59 -25.28 14.52 -4.27
N SER A 60 -25.98 13.81 -3.38
CA SER A 60 -25.35 13.08 -2.27
C SER A 60 -24.57 11.85 -2.71
N ASP A 61 -24.87 11.33 -3.91
CA ASP A 61 -24.33 10.08 -4.43
C ASP A 61 -23.26 10.39 -5.46
N ILE A 62 -22.00 10.11 -5.15
CA ILE A 62 -20.87 10.31 -6.06
C ILE A 62 -20.63 9.07 -6.92
N MET A 63 -20.43 9.28 -8.22
CA MET A 63 -19.99 8.21 -9.12
C MET A 63 -18.46 8.14 -9.10
N VAL A 64 -17.92 6.94 -9.01
CA VAL A 64 -16.47 6.73 -8.99
C VAL A 64 -16.07 5.61 -9.94
N SER A 65 -14.91 5.78 -10.56
CA SER A 65 -14.17 4.73 -11.24
C SER A 65 -13.07 4.20 -10.33
N GLY A 66 -12.60 2.97 -10.55
CA GLY A 66 -11.47 2.41 -9.83
C GLY A 66 -10.44 1.80 -10.76
N ASP A 67 -9.17 2.06 -10.46
CA ASP A 67 -8.03 1.45 -11.15
C ASP A 67 -7.09 0.81 -10.11
N GLY A 68 -6.23 -0.10 -10.55
CA GLY A 68 -5.27 -0.74 -9.67
C GLY A 68 -4.07 -1.33 -10.39
N THR A 69 -2.95 -1.33 -9.70
CA THR A 69 -1.69 -1.88 -10.21
C THR A 69 -1.12 -2.94 -9.29
N TRP A 70 -0.38 -3.89 -9.87
CA TRP A 70 0.29 -4.97 -9.15
C TRP A 70 1.80 -4.76 -9.23
N LYS A 71 2.51 -5.13 -8.15
CA LYS A 71 3.97 -4.96 -8.09
C LYS A 71 4.72 -5.71 -9.20
N THR A 72 4.17 -6.83 -9.67
CA THR A 72 4.73 -7.60 -10.80
C THR A 72 3.74 -7.65 -11.96
N ARG A 73 4.27 -7.61 -13.19
CA ARG A 73 3.48 -7.80 -14.41
C ARG A 73 2.84 -9.20 -14.40
N GLY A 74 1.58 -9.30 -14.85
CA GLY A 74 0.86 -10.57 -14.95
C GLY A 74 0.03 -10.95 -13.72
N HIS A 75 -0.32 -9.99 -12.85
CA HIS A 75 -1.22 -10.19 -11.69
C HIS A 75 -0.79 -11.29 -10.71
N SER A 76 0.47 -11.71 -10.75
CA SER A 76 1.04 -12.77 -9.90
C SER A 76 1.54 -12.26 -8.55
N SER A 77 1.40 -10.97 -8.28
CA SER A 77 1.92 -10.37 -7.05
C SER A 77 0.95 -10.52 -5.89
N LEU A 78 1.50 -10.75 -4.71
CA LEU A 78 0.74 -10.75 -3.47
C LEU A 78 0.41 -9.33 -2.97
N VAL A 79 0.96 -8.30 -3.62
CA VAL A 79 0.80 -6.89 -3.23
C VAL A 79 0.43 -6.05 -4.45
N GLY A 80 -0.62 -5.26 -4.30
CA GLY A 80 -1.10 -4.29 -5.27
C GLY A 80 -1.53 -2.99 -4.61
N VAL A 81 -1.84 -2.00 -5.43
CA VAL A 81 -2.40 -0.70 -5.02
C VAL A 81 -3.68 -0.49 -5.82
N CYS A 82 -4.73 -0.03 -5.15
CA CYS A 82 -6.00 0.35 -5.75
C CYS A 82 -6.22 1.85 -5.55
N THR A 83 -6.79 2.50 -6.54
CA THR A 83 -7.11 3.93 -6.55
C THR A 83 -8.57 4.10 -6.92
N VAL A 84 -9.28 4.94 -6.18
CA VAL A 84 -10.65 5.37 -6.49
C VAL A 84 -10.57 6.77 -7.09
N ILE A 85 -11.25 6.97 -8.22
CA ILE A 85 -11.19 8.17 -9.05
C ILE A 85 -12.60 8.73 -9.21
N GLY A 86 -12.81 10.01 -8.95
CA GLY A 86 -14.10 10.68 -9.20
C GLY A 86 -14.45 10.67 -10.68
N ALA A 87 -15.70 10.34 -11.01
CA ALA A 87 -16.14 10.26 -12.39
C ALA A 87 -16.15 11.63 -13.07
N GLU A 88 -16.56 12.68 -12.34
CA GLU A 88 -16.71 14.03 -12.88
C GLU A 88 -15.40 14.83 -12.78
N SER A 89 -14.71 14.77 -11.63
CA SER A 89 -13.45 15.48 -11.42
C SER A 89 -12.26 14.82 -12.12
N GLY A 90 -12.32 13.50 -12.35
CA GLY A 90 -11.18 12.70 -12.82
C GLY A 90 -10.01 12.65 -11.83
N LYS A 91 -10.23 13.03 -10.56
CA LYS A 91 -9.19 13.09 -9.52
C LYS A 91 -9.23 11.88 -8.62
N VAL A 92 -8.08 11.51 -8.05
CA VAL A 92 -7.98 10.43 -7.08
C VAL A 92 -8.60 10.87 -5.75
N ILE A 93 -9.64 10.17 -5.32
CA ILE A 93 -10.39 10.40 -4.09
C ILE A 93 -9.82 9.55 -2.95
N ASP A 94 -9.38 8.33 -3.25
CA ASP A 94 -8.85 7.41 -2.24
C ASP A 94 -7.82 6.44 -2.84
N ILE A 95 -6.91 5.94 -2.00
CA ILE A 95 -5.86 4.99 -2.37
C ILE A 95 -5.71 3.95 -1.26
N ASP A 96 -5.75 2.68 -1.64
CA ASP A 96 -5.55 1.56 -0.71
C ASP A 96 -4.47 0.60 -1.20
N VAL A 97 -3.65 0.10 -0.27
CA VAL A 97 -2.68 -0.96 -0.53
C VAL A 97 -3.32 -2.31 -0.22
N ILE A 98 -3.44 -3.16 -1.23
CA ILE A 98 -4.05 -4.49 -1.10
C ILE A 98 -2.94 -5.52 -1.00
N SER A 99 -3.02 -6.39 0.02
CA SER A 99 -2.09 -7.52 0.17
C SER A 99 -2.84 -8.82 0.44
N SER A 100 -2.56 -9.86 -0.34
CA SER A 100 -2.96 -11.23 -0.05
C SER A 100 -1.93 -11.98 0.81
N TYR A 101 -0.82 -11.33 1.12
CA TYR A 101 0.23 -11.84 2.01
C TYR A 101 0.14 -11.19 3.40
N CYS A 102 0.22 -12.01 4.44
CA CYS A 102 0.33 -11.55 5.82
C CYS A 102 1.48 -12.28 6.51
N LYS A 103 2.52 -11.53 6.87
CA LYS A 103 3.70 -12.07 7.56
C LYS A 103 3.35 -12.69 8.91
N SER A 104 2.43 -12.07 9.65
CA SER A 104 1.96 -12.62 10.94
C SER A 104 1.29 -13.99 10.73
N CYS A 105 0.45 -14.14 9.70
CA CYS A 105 -0.19 -15.41 9.38
C CYS A 105 0.81 -16.50 8.95
N GLU A 106 1.88 -16.13 8.25
CA GLU A 106 2.95 -17.06 7.89
C GLU A 106 3.67 -17.59 9.14
N VAL A 107 4.05 -16.69 10.05
CA VAL A 107 4.73 -17.05 11.30
C VAL A 107 3.86 -17.99 12.15
N SER A 108 2.56 -17.69 12.30
CA SER A 108 1.64 -18.54 13.06
C SER A 108 1.49 -19.94 12.47
N LYS A 109 1.44 -20.09 11.15
CA LYS A 109 1.39 -21.42 10.49
C LYS A 109 2.64 -22.24 10.79
N ASN A 110 3.81 -21.59 10.77
CA ASN A 110 5.08 -22.24 11.08
C ASN A 110 5.14 -22.67 12.55
N CYS A 111 4.58 -21.89 13.48
CA CYS A 111 4.51 -22.26 14.90
C CYS A 111 3.53 -23.40 15.21
N ILE A 112 2.46 -23.56 14.41
CA ILE A 112 1.50 -24.66 14.56
C ILE A 112 2.09 -25.98 14.06
N GLN A 113 2.88 -25.96 12.99
CA GLN A 113 3.52 -27.17 12.45
C GLN A 113 4.61 -27.73 13.36
N THR A 114 5.26 -26.89 14.18
CA THR A 114 6.34 -27.32 15.10
C THR A 114 5.84 -27.88 16.43
N ASN A 115 4.53 -27.84 16.72
CA ASN A 115 3.97 -28.37 17.97
C ASN A 115 2.81 -29.33 17.68
N GLN A 116 3.12 -30.62 17.51
CA GLN A 116 2.14 -31.67 17.82
C GLN A 116 1.92 -31.68 19.33
N ASN A 117 1.02 -30.80 19.82
CA ASN A 117 0.11 -31.00 20.95
C ASN A 117 -0.78 -29.75 21.11
N PRO A 118 -2.12 -29.87 21.03
CA PRO A 118 -3.00 -28.72 20.95
C PRO A 118 -3.25 -28.14 22.34
N VAL A 119 -2.66 -26.99 22.64
CA VAL A 119 -3.14 -26.14 23.73
C VAL A 119 -4.08 -25.11 23.12
N ILE A 120 -5.38 -25.35 23.30
CA ILE A 120 -6.43 -24.38 23.02
C ILE A 120 -6.19 -23.19 23.97
N SER A 121 -5.68 -22.09 23.44
CA SER A 121 -5.75 -20.79 24.12
C SER A 121 -6.85 -19.96 23.46
N ASN A 122 -7.93 -19.78 24.21
CA ASN A 122 -8.98 -18.83 23.89
C ASN A 122 -8.45 -17.40 24.07
N GLY A 123 -8.61 -16.57 23.04
CA GLY A 123 -8.24 -15.15 23.01
C GLY A 123 -7.05 -14.89 22.06
N SER A 124 -7.19 -14.22 20.93
CA SER A 124 -8.08 -13.12 20.60
C SER A 124 -8.71 -13.33 19.23
N ARG A 125 -9.95 -12.88 19.09
CA ARG A 125 -10.64 -12.62 17.84
C ARG A 125 -9.82 -11.61 17.02
N MET A 126 -8.79 -12.07 16.30
CA MET A 126 -8.13 -11.24 15.30
C MET A 126 -9.07 -11.21 14.12
N MET A 127 -9.99 -10.24 14.15
CA MET A 127 -10.93 -10.01 13.07
C MET A 127 -10.14 -10.00 11.75
N LEU A 128 -10.49 -10.92 10.87
CA LEU A 128 -10.49 -10.66 9.44
C LEU A 128 -11.48 -9.51 9.20
N SER A 129 -11.15 -8.31 9.66
CA SER A 129 -11.83 -7.06 9.29
C SER A 129 -11.02 -6.37 8.19
N HIS A 130 -10.66 -7.13 7.17
CA HIS A 130 -10.89 -6.56 5.85
C HIS A 130 -12.20 -7.19 5.44
N ALA A 131 -13.26 -6.38 5.60
CA ALA A 131 -14.49 -6.59 4.88
C ALA A 131 -14.11 -7.09 3.49
N LYS A 132 -14.79 -8.13 3.02
CA LYS A 132 -14.94 -8.34 1.59
C LYS A 132 -15.58 -7.07 1.03
N LYS A 133 -14.80 -6.00 0.81
CA LYS A 133 -15.12 -4.98 -0.17
C LYS A 133 -14.91 -5.72 -1.48
N SER A 134 -15.96 -6.43 -1.88
CA SER A 134 -16.10 -7.01 -3.20
C SER A 134 -16.08 -5.82 -4.16
N PHE A 135 -14.89 -5.39 -4.56
CA PHE A 135 -14.74 -4.50 -5.69
C PHE A 135 -14.98 -5.40 -6.91
N TRP A 136 -16.25 -5.42 -7.36
CA TRP A 136 -16.65 -6.12 -8.57
C TRP A 136 -15.99 -5.41 -9.75
N ILE A 137 -14.80 -5.89 -10.15
CA ILE A 137 -14.26 -5.58 -11.47
C ILE A 137 -14.97 -6.55 -12.42
N SER A 138 -16.05 -6.09 -13.04
CA SER A 138 -16.60 -6.75 -14.22
C SER A 138 -15.51 -6.76 -15.30
N ARG A 139 -15.12 -7.95 -15.75
CA ARG A 139 -14.46 -8.12 -17.06
C ARG A 139 -15.50 -8.00 -18.16
#